data_AF-A0A2M7UQS0-F1
#
_entry.id   AF-A0A2M7UQS0-F1
#
_cell.length_a   1.000
_cell.length_b   1.000
_cell.length_c   1.000
_cell.angle_alpha   90.00
_cell.angle_beta   90.00
_cell.angle_gamma   90.00
#
_symmetry.space_group_name_H-M   'P 1'
#
loop_
_entity.id
_entity.type
_entity.pdbx_description
1 polymer ?
#
loop_
_entity_poly.entity_id
_entity_poly.type
_entity_poly.pdbx_seq_one_letter_code
_entity_poly.pdbx_strand_id
1 'polypeptide(L)' 'MNNQNTPVSKIALMPDENLYNLCKTYGERARIWRQRFAGLLPEVFKRKLYEKKGFFSIFEFAKKLAGMS' A
#
# COMPACT_ATOMS: atom_id res chain seq x y z
N MET A 1 -28.04 -22.64 -10.58
CA MET A 1 -26.82 -23.11 -9.89
C MET A 1 -26.06 -21.88 -9.40
N ASN A 2 -26.23 -21.50 -8.13
CA ASN A 2 -25.66 -20.26 -7.59
C ASN A 2 -24.25 -20.54 -7.08
N ASN A 3 -23.25 -20.08 -7.84
CA ASN A 3 -21.84 -20.22 -7.48
C ASN A 3 -21.49 -19.17 -6.42
N GLN A 4 -21.68 -19.50 -5.13
CA GLN A 4 -21.36 -18.63 -3.98
C GLN A 4 -19.85 -18.53 -3.68
N ASN A 5 -18.99 -18.62 -4.70
CA ASN A 5 -17.55 -18.42 -4.55
C ASN A 5 -17.15 -16.98 -4.90
N THR A 6 -17.59 -16.02 -4.08
CA THR A 6 -17.17 -14.61 -4.19
C THR A 6 -16.49 -14.19 -2.88
N PRO A 7 -15.31 -13.54 -2.88
CA PRO A 7 -14.56 -13.21 -1.66
C PRO A 7 -15.34 -12.34 -0.66
N VAL A 8 -16.37 -11.63 -1.12
CA VAL A 8 -17.25 -10.78 -0.31
C VAL A 8 -18.10 -11.61 0.66
N SER A 9 -18.61 -12.77 0.26
CA SER A 9 -19.45 -13.62 1.13
C SER A 9 -18.64 -14.17 2.31
N LYS A 10 -17.34 -14.40 2.12
CA LYS A 10 -16.45 -14.92 3.17
C LYS A 10 -16.06 -13.86 4.20
N ILE A 11 -15.92 -12.59 3.80
CA ILE A 11 -15.65 -11.49 4.74
C ILE A 11 -16.90 -11.14 5.53
N ALA A 12 -18.08 -11.12 4.89
CA ALA A 12 -19.34 -10.80 5.56
C ALA A 12 -19.74 -11.80 6.66
N LEU A 13 -19.27 -13.04 6.56
CA LEU A 13 -19.50 -14.10 7.55
C LEU A 13 -18.36 -14.22 8.59
N MET A 14 -17.33 -13.39 8.48
CA MET A 14 -16.17 -13.44 9.37
C MET A 14 -16.49 -12.81 10.72
N PRO A 15 -16.13 -13.44 11.86
CA PRO A 15 -16.24 -12.81 13.17
C PRO A 15 -15.42 -11.51 13.26
N ASP A 16 -15.91 -10.54 14.03
CA ASP A 16 -15.29 -9.22 14.17
C ASP A 16 -13.81 -9.28 14.60
N GLU A 17 -13.45 -10.19 15.51
CA GLU A 17 -12.06 -10.36 15.97
C GLU A 17 -11.14 -10.79 14.83
N ASN A 18 -11.61 -11.68 13.95
CA ASN A 18 -10.84 -12.14 12.80
C ASN A 18 -10.70 -11.02 11.76
N LEU A 19 -11.76 -10.24 11.52
CA LEU A 19 -11.71 -9.08 10.64
C LEU A 19 -10.74 -8.02 11.19
N TYR A 20 -10.78 -7.75 12.49
CA TYR A 20 -9.87 -6.83 13.16
C TYR A 20 -8.41 -7.29 13.06
N ASN A 21 -8.14 -8.58 13.28
CA ASN A 21 -6.80 -9.14 13.11
C ASN A 21 -6.31 -9.01 11.67
N LEU A 22 -7.18 -9.22 10.68
CA LEU A 22 -6.85 -9.01 9.27
C LEU A 22 -6.49 -7.55 8.97
N CYS A 23 -7.27 -6.59 9.51
CA CYS A 23 -6.97 -5.16 9.42
C CYS A 23 -5.60 -4.82 10.01
N LYS A 24 -5.27 -5.35 11.19
CA LYS A 24 -3.93 -5.16 11.80
C LYS A 24 -2.82 -5.69 10.90
N THR A 25 -2.97 -6.91 10.39
CA THR A 25 -1.97 -7.51 9.48
C THR A 25 -1.78 -6.67 8.22
N TYR A 26 -2.86 -6.18 7.61
CA TYR A 26 -2.76 -5.32 6.44
C TYR A 26 -2.12 -3.97 6.77
N GLY A 27 -2.47 -3.37 7.90
CA GLY A 27 -1.87 -2.13 8.38
C GLY A 27 -0.36 -2.27 8.64
N GLU A 28 0.06 -3.36 9.29
CA GLU A 28 1.46 -3.66 9.53
C GLU A 28 2.23 -3.85 8.22
N ARG A 29 1.69 -4.65 7.29
CA ARG A 29 2.29 -4.84 5.97
C ARG A 29 2.40 -3.50 5.23
N ALA A 30 1.34 -2.69 5.21
CA ALA A 30 1.37 -1.37 4.58
C ALA A 30 2.47 -0.47 5.19
N ARG A 31 2.65 -0.51 6.51
CA ARG A 31 3.74 0.21 7.19
C ARG A 31 5.12 -0.28 6.74
N ILE A 32 5.35 -1.60 6.71
CA ILE A 32 6.61 -2.20 6.29
C ILE A 32 6.93 -1.83 4.83
N TRP A 33 5.95 -1.95 3.93
CA TRP A 33 6.15 -1.61 2.52
C TRP A 33 6.41 -0.12 2.32
N ARG A 34 5.76 0.75 3.09
CA ARG A 34 6.04 2.20 3.07
C ARG A 34 7.47 2.50 3.52
N GLN A 35 7.96 1.85 4.58
CA GLN A 35 9.35 2.00 5.03
C GLN A 35 10.35 1.51 3.97
N ARG A 36 10.08 0.36 3.34
CA ARG A 36 10.89 -0.14 2.22
C ARG A 36 10.91 0.83 1.06
N PHE A 37 9.75 1.39 0.70
CA PHE A 37 9.65 2.42 -0.34
C PHE A 37 10.46 3.67 0.02
N ALA A 38 10.39 4.14 1.26
CA ALA A 38 11.19 5.27 1.75
C ALA A 38 12.71 5.01 1.59
N GLY A 39 13.16 3.77 1.83
CA GLY A 39 14.55 3.36 1.62
C GLY A 39 15.02 3.44 0.17
N LEU A 40 14.12 3.47 -0.82
CA LEU A 40 14.46 3.65 -2.23
C LEU A 40 14.61 5.12 -2.63
N LEU A 41 14.04 6.05 -1.85
CA LEU A 41 14.01 7.47 -2.18
C LEU A 41 15.40 8.10 -2.40
N PRO A 42 16.46 7.75 -1.66
CA PRO A 42 17.80 8.28 -1.94
C PRO A 42 18.28 7.97 -3.36
N GLU A 43 18.05 6.76 -3.84
CA GLU A 43 18.46 6.36 -5.19
C GLU A 43 17.53 6.95 -6.26
N VAL A 44 16.22 7.03 -5.98
CA VAL A 44 15.25 7.74 -6.83
C VAL A 44 15.67 9.21 -7.01
N PHE A 45 16.08 9.87 -5.93
CA PHE A 45 16.57 11.24 -5.95
C PHE A 45 17.86 11.35 -6.76
N LYS A 46 18.87 10.53 -6.45
CA LYS A 46 20.18 10.51 -7.13
C LYS A 46 20.05 10.32 -8.64
N ARG A 47 19.15 9.43 -9.08
CA ARG A 47 18.90 9.15 -10.51
C ARG A 47 17.95 10.14 -11.18
N LYS A 48 17.38 11.09 -10.42
CA LYS A 48 16.28 11.97 -10.84
C LYS A 48 15.12 11.19 -11.46
N LEU A 49 14.83 10.01 -10.91
CA LEU A 49 13.80 9.12 -11.47
C LEU A 49 12.40 9.74 -11.36
N TYR A 50 12.14 10.53 -10.32
CA TYR A 50 10.88 11.27 -10.18
C TYR A 50 10.69 12.28 -11.33
N GLU A 51 11.73 13.04 -11.70
CA GLU A 51 11.69 13.99 -12.84
C GLU A 51 11.44 13.25 -14.15
N LYS A 52 12.16 12.13 -14.38
CA LYS A 52 12.00 11.29 -15.59
C LYS A 52 10.60 10.69 -15.74
N LYS A 53 9.86 10.57 -14.63
CA LYS A 53 8.48 10.09 -14.61
C LYS A 53 7.45 11.23 -14.59
N GLY A 54 7.88 12.48 -14.74
CA GLY A 54 7.02 13.65 -14.85
C GLY A 54 6.48 14.17 -13.51
N PHE A 55 7.08 13.77 -12.38
CA PHE A 55 6.74 14.34 -11.07
C PHE A 55 7.54 15.61 -10.83
N PHE A 56 6.90 16.61 -10.24
CA PHE A 56 7.50 17.90 -9.94
C PHE A 56 8.54 17.81 -8.82
N SER A 57 8.34 16.89 -7.87
CA SER A 57 9.27 16.68 -6.76
C SER A 57 9.28 15.23 -6.27
N ILE A 58 10.34 14.88 -5.53
CA ILE A 58 10.41 13.57 -4.86
C ILE A 58 9.30 13.37 -3.81
N PHE A 59 8.81 14.46 -3.20
CA PHE A 59 7.69 14.41 -2.25
C PHE A 59 6.38 14.09 -2.96
N GLU A 60 6.12 14.72 -4.11
CA GLU A 60 4.96 14.40 -4.94
C GLU A 60 5.00 12.94 -5.41
N PHE A 61 6.18 12.48 -5.84
CA PHE A 61 6.42 11.08 -6.20
C PHE A 61 6.09 10.12 -5.05
N ALA A 62 6.61 10.38 -3.85
CA ALA A 62 6.36 9.56 -2.68
C ALA A 62 4.88 9.59 -2.24
N LYS A 63 4.24 10.75 -2.32
CA LYS A 63 2.81 10.92 -1.99
C LYS A 63 1.91 10.14 -2.94
N LYS A 64 2.11 10.29 -4.24
CA LYS A 64 1.25 9.65 -5.26
C LYS A 64 1.44 8.13 -5.29
N LEU A 65 2.65 7.61 -5.05
CA LEU A 65 2.93 6.17 -5.17
C LEU A 65 2.81 5.39 -3.86
N ALA A 66 3.14 5.99 -2.71
CA ALA A 66 3.17 5.30 -1.42
C ALA A 66 2.29 5.94 -0.34
N GLY A 67 1.54 6.99 -0.70
CA GLY A 67 0.71 7.74 0.27
C GLY A 67 1.53 8.37 1.38
N MET A 68 2.79 8.72 1.10
CA MET A 68 3.66 9.40 2.05
C MET A 68 3.33 10.90 2.07
N SER A 69 3.23 11.48 3.26
CA SER A 69 3.01 12.91 3.47
C SER A 69 4.25 13.55 4.05
#